data_AF-A0A4D6H729-F1
#
_entry.id   AF-A0A4D6H729-F1
#
_cell.length_a   1.000
_cell.length_b   1.000
_cell.length_c   1.000
_cell.angle_alpha   90.00
_cell.angle_beta   90.00
_cell.angle_gamma   90.00
#
_symmetry.space_group_name_H-M   'P 1'
#
loop_
_entity.id
_entity.type
_entity.pdbx_description
1 polymer ?
#
loop_
_entity_poly.entity_id
_entity_poly.type
_entity_poly.pdbx_seq_one_letter_code
_entity_poly.pdbx_strand_id
1 'polypeptide(L)'
;MSAPDGTGATEAAVPTLRRDLGLFEVAVYGIGLILGAGIYAVLGEAAGVAGEALPLSFVVAAVVASFTGLSYAELASRFPKG
;
A
#
# COMPACT_ATOMS: atom_id res chain seq x y z
N MET A 1 -0.96 -13.46 59.46
CA MET A 1 0.39 -13.13 58.94
C MET A 1 0.29 -13.19 57.42
N SER A 2 -0.11 -12.08 56.81
CA SER A 2 -0.31 -11.97 55.36
C SER A 2 1.03 -11.62 54.71
N ALA A 3 1.49 -12.47 53.79
CA ALA A 3 2.60 -12.16 52.91
C ALA A 3 2.07 -11.38 51.68
N PRO A 4 2.88 -10.50 51.08
CA PRO A 4 2.43 -9.40 50.25
C PRO A 4 2.12 -9.78 48.79
N ASP A 5 1.02 -9.23 48.28
CA ASP A 5 0.72 -9.14 46.85
C ASP A 5 1.73 -8.18 46.20
N GLY A 6 2.73 -8.72 45.51
CA GLY A 6 3.89 -7.95 45.04
C GLY A 6 4.40 -8.30 43.65
N THR A 7 3.67 -9.09 42.87
CA THR A 7 4.01 -9.32 41.46
C THR A 7 3.06 -8.52 40.59
N GLY A 8 3.27 -7.21 40.56
CA GLY A 8 2.84 -6.40 39.43
C GLY A 8 3.58 -6.92 38.21
N ALA A 9 2.95 -7.83 37.48
CA ALA A 9 3.34 -8.12 36.12
C ALA A 9 3.42 -6.76 35.42
N THR A 10 4.62 -6.36 35.01
CA THR A 10 4.77 -5.33 33.99
C THR A 10 4.08 -5.90 32.76
N GLU A 11 2.78 -5.66 32.66
CA GLU A 11 2.03 -5.77 31.43
C GLU A 11 2.77 -4.84 30.48
N ALA A 12 3.64 -5.41 29.66
CA ALA A 12 4.42 -4.69 28.69
C ALA A 12 3.40 -4.03 27.76
N ALA A 13 3.10 -2.77 28.04
CA ALA A 13 2.09 -1.99 27.34
C ALA A 13 2.39 -2.10 25.84
N VAL A 14 1.49 -2.74 25.10
CA VAL A 14 1.64 -2.94 23.66
C VAL A 14 1.79 -1.55 23.04
N PRO A 15 2.92 -1.24 22.38
CA PRO A 15 3.11 0.05 21.75
C PRO A 15 1.99 0.30 20.74
N THR A 16 1.21 1.37 20.94
CA THR A 16 0.13 1.74 20.02
C THR A 16 0.72 2.50 18.83
N LEU A 17 0.35 2.12 17.61
CA LEU A 17 0.81 2.82 16.41
C LEU A 17 0.12 4.19 16.32
N ARG A 18 0.94 5.23 16.16
CA ARG A 18 0.45 6.57 15.85
C ARG A 18 0.11 6.66 14.36
N ARG A 19 -1.12 7.08 14.05
CA ARG A 19 -1.56 7.33 12.67
C ARG A 19 -1.12 8.72 12.22
N ASP A 20 0.10 8.82 11.70
CA ASP A 20 0.63 10.06 11.12
C ASP A 20 0.65 10.06 9.58
N LEU A 21 0.38 8.91 8.93
CA LEU A 21 0.44 8.82 7.47
C LEU A 21 -0.64 9.66 6.76
N GLY A 22 -0.20 10.72 6.09
CA GLY A 22 -1.04 11.60 5.28
C GLY A 22 -1.31 11.07 3.87
N LEU A 23 -2.24 11.70 3.15
CA LEU A 23 -2.61 11.30 1.79
C LEU A 23 -1.40 11.25 0.84
N PHE A 24 -0.56 12.27 0.89
CA PHE A 24 0.62 12.38 0.03
C PHE A 24 1.64 11.28 0.31
N GLU A 25 1.89 10.98 1.59
CA GLU A 25 2.83 9.95 2.02
C GLU A 25 2.36 8.56 1.57
N VAL A 26 1.06 8.27 1.73
CA VAL A 26 0.45 7.01 1.27
C VAL A 26 0.48 6.91 -0.26
N ALA A 27 0.25 8.01 -0.99
CA ALA A 27 0.31 8.01 -2.45
C ALA A 27 1.73 7.74 -2.95
N VAL A 28 2.74 8.42 -2.41
CA VAL A 28 4.15 8.20 -2.76
C VAL A 28 4.59 6.78 -2.39
N TYR A 29 4.16 6.27 -1.23
CA TYR A 29 4.38 4.88 -0.84
C TYR A 29 3.81 3.90 -1.87
N GLY A 30 2.56 4.10 -2.32
CA GLY A 30 1.94 3.28 -3.35
C GLY A 30 2.70 3.31 -4.69
N ILE A 31 3.14 4.49 -5.13
CA ILE A 31 3.96 4.62 -6.34
C ILE A 31 5.28 3.84 -6.17
N GLY A 32 5.97 4.02 -5.04
CA GLY A 32 7.21 3.30 -4.75
C GLY A 32 7.03 1.78 -4.76
N LEU A 33 5.93 1.28 -4.21
CA LEU A 33 5.59 -0.14 -4.26
C LEU A 33 5.38 -0.64 -5.68
N ILE A 34 4.61 0.05 -6.53
CA ILE A 34 4.35 -0.39 -7.91
C ILE A 34 5.63 -0.41 -8.73
N LEU A 35 6.47 0.61 -8.57
CA LEU A 35 7.76 0.68 -9.27
C LEU A 35 8.71 -0.42 -8.78
N GLY A 36 8.83 -0.61 -7.46
CA GLY A 36 9.75 -1.58 -6.87
C GLY A 36 9.29 -3.03 -6.96
N ALA A 37 7.98 -3.30 -6.94
CA ALA A 37 7.43 -4.66 -6.93
C ALA A 37 7.48 -5.35 -8.29
N GLY A 38 7.62 -4.62 -9.41
CA GLY A 38 7.78 -5.34 -10.67
C GLY A 38 7.75 -4.57 -11.98
N ILE A 39 7.44 -3.26 -12.03
CA ILE A 39 7.33 -2.61 -13.36
C ILE A 39 8.63 -2.72 -14.16
N TYR A 40 9.79 -2.59 -13.49
CA TYR A 40 11.09 -2.67 -14.13
C TYR A 40 11.43 -4.07 -14.66
N ALA A 41 10.83 -5.13 -14.10
CA ALA A 41 11.02 -6.49 -14.57
C ALA A 41 10.26 -6.74 -15.89
N VAL A 42 9.06 -6.15 -16.04
CA VAL A 42 8.19 -6.40 -17.20
C VAL A 42 8.31 -5.34 -18.30
N LEU A 43 8.87 -4.17 -18.00
CA LEU A 43 8.95 -3.05 -18.95
C LEU A 43 9.73 -3.40 -20.22
N GLY A 44 10.83 -4.16 -20.08
CA GLY A 44 11.66 -4.58 -21.22
C GLY A 44 10.93 -5.55 -22.16
N GLU A 45 10.23 -6.53 -21.60
CA GLU A 45 9.40 -7.46 -22.38
C GLU A 45 8.24 -6.72 -23.07
N ALA A 46 7.55 -5.84 -22.34
CA ALA A 46 6.49 -5.02 -22.90
C ALA A 46 7.00 -4.12 -24.04
N ALA A 47 8.20 -3.55 -23.91
CA ALA A 47 8.84 -2.76 -24.97
C ALA A 47 9.17 -3.61 -26.20
N GLY A 48 9.61 -4.87 -26.01
CA GLY A 48 9.86 -5.80 -27.11
C GLY A 48 8.60 -6.16 -27.90
N VAL A 49 7.45 -6.25 -27.23
CA VAL A 49 6.17 -6.58 -27.87
C VAL A 49 5.50 -5.34 -28.49
N ALA A 50 5.46 -4.22 -27.77
CA ALA A 50 4.73 -3.02 -28.19
C ALA A 50 5.57 -2.05 -29.04
N GLY A 51 6.91 -2.11 -28.96
CA GLY A 51 7.81 -1.22 -29.69
C GLY A 51 7.50 0.26 -29.42
N GLU A 52 7.37 1.06 -30.49
CA GLU A 52 7.05 2.48 -30.40
C GLU A 52 5.63 2.76 -29.87
N ALA A 53 4.73 1.78 -29.90
CA ALA A 53 3.38 1.90 -29.36
C ALA A 53 3.33 1.70 -27.84
N LEU A 54 4.45 1.41 -27.17
CA LEU A 54 4.54 1.20 -25.73
C LEU A 54 3.85 2.30 -24.90
N PRO A 55 4.05 3.62 -25.17
CA PRO A 55 3.36 4.66 -24.42
C PRO A 55 1.84 4.58 -24.54
N LEU A 56 1.33 4.23 -25.73
CA LEU A 56 -0.11 4.08 -25.95
C LEU A 56 -0.67 2.88 -25.17
N SER A 57 0.04 1.74 -25.16
CA SER A 57 -0.33 0.57 -24.35
C SER A 57 -0.40 0.91 -22.86
N PHE A 58 0.55 1.70 -22.35
CA PHE A 58 0.54 2.16 -20.97
C PHE A 58 -0.62 3.11 -20.64
N VAL A 59 -1.01 3.99 -21.57
CA VAL A 59 -2.18 4.86 -21.39
C VAL A 59 -3.44 4.01 -21.25
N VAL A 60 -3.64 3.02 -22.12
CA VAL A 60 -4.79 2.11 -22.04
C VAL A 60 -4.76 1.32 -20.72
N ALA A 61 -3.60 0.78 -20.34
CA ALA A 61 -3.44 0.06 -19.08
C ALA A 61 -3.73 0.96 -17.86
N ALA A 62 -3.30 2.22 -17.86
CA ALA A 62 -3.54 3.17 -16.79
C ALA A 62 -5.04 3.48 -16.62
N VAL A 63 -5.78 3.61 -17.72
CA VAL A 63 -7.24 3.78 -17.69
C VAL A 63 -7.91 2.57 -17.05
N VAL A 64 -7.55 1.35 -17.46
CA VAL A 64 -8.08 0.10 -16.89
C VAL A 64 -7.74 0.00 -15.40
N ALA A 65 -6.48 0.26 -15.04
CA ALA A 65 -6.01 0.23 -13.65
C ALA A 65 -6.70 1.29 -12.78
N SER A 66 -7.08 2.43 -13.35
CA SER A 66 -7.81 3.48 -12.61
C SER A 66 -9.20 3.02 -12.18
N PHE A 67 -9.90 2.25 -13.01
CA PHE A 67 -11.18 1.65 -12.60
C PHE A 67 -10.99 0.69 -11.43
N THR A 68 -9.96 -0.17 -11.49
CA THR A 68 -9.60 -1.07 -10.39
C THR A 68 -9.25 -0.28 -9.12
N GLY A 69 -8.45 0.78 -9.26
CA GLY A 69 -8.08 1.67 -8.16
C GLY A 69 -9.30 2.36 -7.54
N LEU A 70 -10.25 2.82 -8.36
CA LEU A 70 -11.48 3.43 -7.88
C LEU A 70 -12.37 2.44 -7.12
N SER A 71 -12.51 1.20 -7.61
CA SER A 71 -13.23 0.15 -6.89
C SER A 71 -12.59 -0.15 -5.53
N TYR A 72 -11.26 -0.19 -5.46
CA TYR A 72 -10.55 -0.34 -4.18
C TYR A 72 -10.71 0.88 -3.28
N ALA A 73 -10.69 2.10 -3.83
CA ALA A 73 -10.92 3.32 -3.06
C ALA A 73 -12.34 3.36 -2.47
N GLU A 74 -13.34 2.95 -3.24
CA GLU A 74 -14.72 2.83 -2.77
C GLU A 74 -14.85 1.77 -1.66
N LEU A 75 -14.17 0.63 -1.80
CA LEU A 75 -14.16 -0.40 -0.77
C LEU A 75 -13.44 0.05 0.50
N ALA A 76 -12.28 0.68 0.37
CA ALA A 76 -11.47 1.18 1.48
C ALA A 76 -12.18 2.30 2.25
N SER A 77 -12.93 3.16 1.55
CA SER A 77 -13.73 4.22 2.18
C SER A 77 -14.98 3.67 2.89
N ARG A 78 -15.58 2.59 2.39
CA ARG A 78 -16.72 1.91 3.06
C ARG A 78 -16.33 1.09 4.27
N PHE A 79 -15.16 0.45 4.24
CA PHE A 79 -14.67 -0.39 5.33
C PHE A 79 -13.30 0.06 5.83
N PRO A 80 -13.20 1.26 6.43
CA PRO A 80 -11.94 1.74 7.00
C PRO A 80 -11.59 0.89 8.22
N LYS A 81 -10.63 -0.03 8.06
CA LYS A 81 -10.02 -0.77 9.17
C LYS A 81 -8.84 0.04 9.69
N GLY A 82 -9.11 0.81 10.76
CA GLY A 82 -8.11 1.45 11.59
C GLY A 82 -7.67 0.53 12.73
#